data_AF-A0A2X3J9W9-F1
#
_entry.id   AF-A0A2X3J9W9-F1
#
_cell.length_a   1.000
_cell.length_b   1.000
_cell.length_c   1.000
_cell.angle_alpha   90.00
_cell.angle_beta   90.00
_cell.angle_gamma   90.00
#
_symmetry.space_group_name_H-M   'P 1'
#
loop_
_entity.id
_entity.type
_entity.pdbx_description
1 polymer ?
#
loop_
_entity_poly.entity_id
_entity_poly.type
_entity_poly.pdbx_seq_one_letter_code
_entity_poly.pdbx_strand_id
1 'polypeptide(L)'
;MKTRVNIADVEPASELFKRFDTAAMSIGALSPEAHEALAEAMNSIGGNSNSGEGGEDPARYGTNKVSRIKQVASGRFGVTPAYLVNADVIQIKVAQGAKPGEGGQLPGDKVTPYIAKLRYSVPGVTLISPPPHHDIYSIEDLAQLIFDLKQVNPKAMISVKLVSEPGVGTIATGVAKAYADLITIAGYDGGTGASPLSSVKYAGCPWELGLVETQQALVAQWSAS
;
A
#
# COMPACT_ATOMS: atom_id res chain seq x y z
N MET A 1 -23.62 -26.69 14.75
CA MET A 1 -24.01 -25.48 13.99
C MET A 1 -24.05 -24.31 14.96
N LYS A 2 -23.41 -23.18 14.65
CA LYS A 2 -23.59 -21.96 15.45
C LYS A 2 -25.04 -21.48 15.31
N THR A 3 -25.66 -21.09 16.42
CA THR A 3 -27.02 -20.50 16.44
C THR A 3 -27.00 -19.18 15.66
N ARG A 4 -28.04 -18.93 14.84
CA ARG A 4 -28.18 -17.63 14.15
C ARG A 4 -28.47 -16.55 15.20
N VAL A 5 -27.87 -15.37 15.03
CA VAL A 5 -28.09 -14.19 15.87
C VAL A 5 -29.01 -13.20 15.16
N ASN A 6 -29.63 -12.28 15.91
CA ASN A 6 -30.41 -11.20 15.31
C ASN A 6 -29.44 -10.20 14.63
N ILE A 7 -29.83 -9.63 13.49
CA ILE A 7 -29.03 -8.60 12.81
C ILE A 7 -28.82 -7.36 13.70
N ALA A 8 -29.74 -7.08 14.62
CA ALA A 8 -29.61 -5.99 15.60
C ALA A 8 -28.49 -6.22 16.62
N ASP A 9 -28.04 -7.46 16.80
CA ASP A 9 -26.93 -7.81 17.69
C ASP A 9 -25.57 -7.78 16.95
N VAL A 10 -25.57 -7.60 15.63
CA VAL A 10 -24.36 -7.46 14.82
C VAL A 10 -23.84 -6.02 14.95
N GLU A 11 -22.52 -5.85 14.91
CA GLU A 11 -21.90 -4.53 14.92
C GLU A 11 -22.48 -3.61 13.81
N PRO A 12 -22.72 -2.32 14.11
CA PRO A 12 -23.32 -1.42 13.12
C PRO A 12 -22.35 -1.15 11.97
N ALA A 13 -22.91 -0.83 10.80
CA ALA A 13 -22.12 -0.61 9.58
C ALA A 13 -21.03 0.47 9.74
N SER A 14 -21.26 1.48 10.57
CA SER A 14 -20.27 2.53 10.87
C SER A 14 -18.98 2.00 11.50
N GLU A 15 -19.02 0.87 12.22
CA GLU A 15 -17.83 0.24 12.79
C GLU A 15 -17.09 -0.62 11.76
N LEU A 16 -17.79 -1.10 10.73
CA LEU A 16 -17.19 -1.86 9.63
C LEU A 16 -16.34 -0.97 8.72
N PHE A 17 -16.76 0.27 8.46
CA PHE A 17 -16.05 1.18 7.55
C PHE A 17 -14.62 1.48 8.00
N LYS A 18 -14.35 1.45 9.31
CA LYS A 18 -13.01 1.62 9.90
C LYS A 18 -12.03 0.52 9.49
N ARG A 19 -12.53 -0.62 9.00
CA ARG A 19 -11.75 -1.78 8.51
C ARG A 19 -11.54 -1.75 7.00
N PHE A 20 -12.12 -0.78 6.31
CA PHE A 20 -12.03 -0.66 4.86
C PHE A 20 -11.04 0.43 4.46
N ASP A 21 -10.23 0.09 3.48
CA ASP A 21 -9.31 1.01 2.83
C ASP A 21 -9.61 1.03 1.33
N THR A 22 -9.57 2.20 0.70
CA THR A 22 -9.46 2.23 -0.77
C THR A 22 -8.05 1.78 -1.17
N ALA A 23 -7.95 0.95 -2.20
CA ALA A 23 -6.67 0.47 -2.70
C ALA A 23 -5.69 1.60 -3.06
N ALA A 24 -4.40 1.30 -2.95
CA ALA A 24 -3.31 2.19 -3.33
C ALA A 24 -3.28 2.43 -4.86
N MET A 25 -3.85 3.54 -5.31
CA MET A 25 -3.88 3.94 -6.72
C MET A 25 -3.24 5.31 -6.84
N SER A 26 -2.20 5.45 -7.67
CA SER A 26 -1.42 6.67 -7.71
C SER A 26 -2.16 7.81 -8.42
N ILE A 27 -1.94 9.03 -7.92
CA ILE A 27 -2.17 10.24 -8.71
C ILE A 27 -1.32 10.17 -10.00
N GLY A 28 -1.97 10.36 -11.14
CA GLY A 28 -1.40 10.10 -12.48
C GLY A 28 -1.92 8.79 -13.09
N ALA A 29 -2.09 7.72 -12.31
CA ALA A 29 -2.88 6.58 -12.77
C ALA A 29 -4.37 6.98 -12.78
N LEU A 30 -4.84 7.55 -11.67
CA LEU A 30 -6.14 8.23 -11.55
C LEU A 30 -6.01 9.72 -11.84
N SER A 31 -7.13 10.35 -12.19
CA SER A 31 -7.23 11.82 -12.24
C SER A 31 -7.19 12.41 -10.82
N PRO A 32 -6.86 13.70 -10.67
CA PRO A 32 -6.93 14.40 -9.39
C PRO A 32 -8.31 14.30 -8.73
N GLU A 33 -9.38 14.45 -9.51
CA GLU A 33 -10.76 14.42 -9.01
C GLU A 33 -11.11 13.05 -8.44
N ALA A 34 -10.75 11.97 -9.14
CA ALA A 34 -10.99 10.61 -8.67
C ALA A 34 -10.17 10.30 -7.41
N HIS A 35 -8.91 10.73 -7.37
CA HIS A 35 -8.02 10.48 -6.24
C HIS A 35 -8.48 11.22 -4.97
N GLU A 36 -8.86 12.49 -5.11
CA GLU A 36 -9.40 13.28 -4.00
C GLU A 36 -10.77 12.80 -3.54
N ALA A 37 -11.66 12.41 -4.47
CA ALA A 37 -12.99 11.91 -4.13
C ALA A 37 -12.93 10.64 -3.26
N LEU A 38 -11.99 9.73 -3.55
CA LEU A 38 -11.75 8.54 -2.72
C LEU A 38 -11.30 8.93 -1.31
N ALA A 39 -10.37 9.89 -1.19
CA ALA A 39 -9.90 10.34 0.11
C ALA A 39 -11.00 11.02 0.93
N GLU A 40 -11.75 11.93 0.31
CA GLU A 40 -12.85 12.62 0.94
C GLU A 40 -13.95 11.65 1.39
N ALA A 41 -14.31 10.67 0.56
CA ALA A 41 -15.30 9.66 0.92
C ALA A 41 -14.85 8.84 2.14
N MET A 42 -13.62 8.32 2.12
CA MET A 42 -13.12 7.46 3.20
C MET A 42 -12.95 8.21 4.52
N ASN A 43 -12.44 9.43 4.48
CA ASN A 43 -12.31 10.27 5.68
C ASN A 43 -13.69 10.62 6.26
N SER A 44 -14.69 10.84 5.42
CA SER A 44 -16.07 11.14 5.87
C SER A 44 -16.76 9.96 6.55
N ILE A 45 -16.41 8.72 6.20
CA ILE A 45 -16.98 7.50 6.78
C ILE A 45 -16.08 6.82 7.83
N GLY A 46 -14.93 7.43 8.16
CA GLY A 46 -13.99 6.94 9.17
C GLY A 46 -13.08 5.78 8.73
N GLY A 47 -13.08 5.44 7.44
CA GLY A 47 -12.11 4.50 6.86
C GLY A 47 -10.82 5.20 6.44
N ASN A 48 -10.01 4.55 5.60
CA ASN A 48 -8.79 5.16 5.07
C ASN A 48 -8.72 5.13 3.55
N SER A 49 -8.04 6.12 2.98
CA SER A 49 -7.59 6.07 1.59
C SER A 49 -6.07 6.01 1.51
N ASN A 50 -5.56 5.49 0.40
CA ASN A 50 -4.14 5.29 0.17
C ASN A 50 -3.66 6.12 -1.02
N SER A 51 -2.60 6.90 -0.82
CA SER A 51 -2.06 7.83 -1.83
C SER A 51 -1.54 7.12 -3.09
N GLY A 52 -1.15 5.86 -2.98
CA GLY A 52 -0.40 5.15 -4.01
C GLY A 52 1.02 5.72 -4.21
N GLU A 53 1.71 5.22 -5.22
CA GLU A 53 3.14 5.48 -5.49
C GLU A 53 3.44 6.84 -6.14
N GLY A 54 2.49 7.77 -6.19
CA GLY A 54 2.57 8.99 -7.01
C GLY A 54 2.94 10.28 -6.27
N GLY A 55 3.13 10.22 -4.95
CA GLY A 55 3.14 11.39 -4.08
C GLY A 55 1.74 11.91 -3.77
N GLU A 56 1.66 13.02 -3.05
CA GLU A 56 0.40 13.71 -2.76
C GLU A 56 0.66 15.22 -2.61
N ASP A 57 -0.22 16.04 -3.19
CA ASP A 57 -0.08 17.50 -3.12
C ASP A 57 -0.18 17.99 -1.67
N PRO A 58 0.82 18.75 -1.18
CA PRO A 58 0.77 19.36 0.15
C PRO A 58 -0.46 20.23 0.43
N ALA A 59 -1.13 20.75 -0.59
CA ALA A 59 -2.39 21.49 -0.44
C ALA A 59 -3.52 20.64 0.16
N ARG A 60 -3.41 19.30 0.11
CA ARG A 60 -4.38 18.38 0.71
C ARG A 60 -4.13 18.14 2.20
N TYR A 61 -2.93 18.44 2.70
CA TYR A 61 -2.58 18.17 4.10
C TYR A 61 -3.43 19.03 5.03
N GLY A 62 -3.93 18.44 6.11
CA GLY A 62 -4.85 19.11 7.04
C GLY A 62 -6.27 19.34 6.50
N THR A 63 -6.60 18.83 5.31
CA THR A 63 -7.96 18.88 4.74
C THR A 63 -8.64 17.52 4.79
N ASN A 64 -9.95 17.46 4.53
CA ASN A 64 -10.68 16.20 4.40
C ASN A 64 -10.26 15.37 3.16
N LYS A 65 -9.37 15.89 2.31
CA LYS A 65 -8.89 15.21 1.10
C LYS A 65 -7.54 14.52 1.30
N VAL A 66 -6.94 14.57 2.48
CA VAL A 66 -5.67 13.89 2.76
C VAL A 66 -5.85 12.36 2.68
N SER A 67 -4.93 11.63 2.04
CA SER A 67 -4.93 10.17 2.18
C SER A 67 -4.29 9.76 3.50
N ARG A 68 -5.02 9.06 4.36
CA ARG A 68 -4.48 8.64 5.67
C ARG A 68 -3.37 7.60 5.56
N ILE A 69 -3.36 6.81 4.49
CA ILE A 69 -2.27 5.90 4.16
C ILE A 69 -1.39 6.53 3.08
N LYS A 70 -0.08 6.58 3.35
CA LYS A 70 0.94 7.14 2.47
C LYS A 70 1.88 6.04 2.01
N GLN A 71 1.96 5.79 0.70
CA GLN A 71 2.80 4.72 0.18
C GLN A 71 4.25 5.18 -0.04
N VAL A 72 5.19 4.28 0.25
CA VAL A 72 6.61 4.35 -0.08
C VAL A 72 6.91 3.18 -1.01
N ALA A 73 7.14 3.48 -2.29
CA ALA A 73 7.45 2.51 -3.35
C ALA A 73 8.86 2.74 -3.91
N SER A 74 9.36 1.81 -4.72
CA SER A 74 10.74 1.80 -5.24
C SER A 74 11.20 3.11 -5.89
N GLY A 75 10.33 3.79 -6.64
CA GLY A 75 10.66 5.07 -7.29
C GLY A 75 10.76 6.27 -6.35
N ARG A 76 10.32 6.15 -5.08
CA ARG A 76 10.27 7.23 -4.07
C ARG A 76 9.61 8.53 -4.54
N PHE A 77 8.75 8.46 -5.56
CA PHE A 77 8.08 9.64 -6.10
C PHE A 77 7.26 10.35 -5.03
N GLY A 78 7.52 11.65 -4.84
CA GLY A 78 6.83 12.50 -3.88
C GLY A 78 7.05 12.14 -2.41
N VAL A 79 7.97 11.23 -2.10
CA VAL A 79 8.29 10.86 -0.71
C VAL A 79 9.20 11.95 -0.12
N THR A 80 8.61 12.75 0.77
CA THR A 80 9.28 13.84 1.48
C THR A 80 8.98 13.76 2.98
N PRO A 81 9.75 14.42 3.86
CA PRO A 81 9.39 14.48 5.28
C PRO A 81 7.97 15.00 5.51
N ALA A 82 7.56 16.06 4.80
CA ALA A 82 6.21 16.60 4.89
C ALA A 82 5.13 15.59 4.47
N TYR A 83 5.37 14.80 3.44
CA TYR A 83 4.48 13.72 3.01
C TYR A 83 4.36 12.61 4.07
N LEU A 84 5.48 12.20 4.67
CA LEU A 84 5.52 11.11 5.66
C LEU A 84 4.88 11.48 7.01
N VAL A 85 5.06 12.72 7.48
CA VAL A 85 4.47 13.17 8.76
C VAL A 85 2.96 13.41 8.69
N ASN A 86 2.39 13.47 7.48
CA ASN A 86 0.94 13.59 7.25
C ASN A 86 0.29 12.22 6.97
N ALA A 87 0.89 11.13 7.45
CA ALA A 87 0.37 9.77 7.37
C ALA A 87 -0.08 9.27 8.74
N ASP A 88 -1.22 8.57 8.77
CA ASP A 88 -1.58 7.68 9.89
C ASP A 88 -0.94 6.30 9.70
N VAL A 89 -0.80 5.87 8.45
CA VAL A 89 -0.12 4.63 8.07
C VAL A 89 0.85 4.91 6.93
N ILE A 90 2.08 4.46 7.05
CA ILE A 90 3.05 4.46 5.95
C ILE A 90 3.13 3.03 5.40
N GLN A 91 2.80 2.85 4.12
CA GLN A 91 2.84 1.54 3.47
C GLN A 91 4.09 1.39 2.61
N ILE A 92 5.00 0.50 2.98
CA ILE A 92 6.09 0.02 2.13
C ILE A 92 5.50 -0.93 1.10
N LYS A 93 5.58 -0.55 -0.18
CA LYS A 93 5.08 -1.33 -1.30
C LYS A 93 6.17 -2.20 -1.89
N VAL A 94 6.36 -3.41 -1.35
CA VAL A 94 7.31 -4.37 -1.90
C VAL A 94 6.83 -4.85 -3.28
N ALA A 95 5.55 -5.17 -3.41
CA ALA A 95 4.99 -5.68 -4.67
C ALA A 95 3.48 -5.36 -4.83
N GLN A 96 2.94 -5.64 -6.01
CA GLN A 96 1.50 -5.59 -6.30
C GLN A 96 1.05 -6.78 -7.14
N GLY A 97 -0.18 -7.25 -6.94
CA GLY A 97 -0.71 -8.46 -7.59
C GLY A 97 -0.61 -8.49 -9.11
N ALA A 98 -0.94 -7.37 -9.77
CA ALA A 98 -0.94 -7.30 -11.24
C ALA A 98 0.45 -7.44 -11.89
N LYS A 99 1.53 -7.21 -11.14
CA LYS A 99 2.92 -7.28 -11.60
C LYS A 99 3.89 -7.40 -10.40
N PRO A 100 3.96 -8.56 -9.76
CA PRO A 100 4.67 -8.72 -8.50
C PRO A 100 6.18 -8.52 -8.62
N GLY A 101 6.77 -8.93 -9.74
CA GLY A 101 8.21 -8.83 -10.00
C GLY A 101 8.67 -7.53 -10.68
N GLU A 102 7.82 -6.51 -10.76
CA GLU A 102 8.10 -5.27 -11.52
C GLU A 102 7.73 -4.00 -10.75
N GLY A 103 8.28 -2.88 -11.22
CA GLY A 103 7.98 -1.55 -10.70
C GLY A 103 6.68 -0.93 -11.24
N GLY A 104 6.32 0.19 -10.60
CA GLY A 104 5.29 1.10 -11.09
C GLY A 104 5.55 1.60 -12.51
N GLN A 105 4.49 1.83 -13.28
CA GLN A 105 4.60 2.36 -14.65
C GLN A 105 3.59 3.48 -14.83
N LEU A 106 4.05 4.62 -15.33
CA LEU A 106 3.20 5.73 -15.76
C LEU A 106 3.66 6.21 -17.14
N PRO A 107 2.85 5.99 -18.20
CA PRO A 107 3.12 6.50 -19.54
C PRO A 107 3.38 8.02 -19.56
N GLY A 108 4.32 8.46 -20.38
CA GLY A 108 4.79 9.86 -20.41
C GLY A 108 3.70 10.89 -20.75
N ASP A 109 2.73 10.51 -21.59
CA ASP A 109 1.56 11.34 -21.93
C ASP A 109 0.67 11.65 -20.71
N LYS A 110 0.73 10.82 -19.66
CA LYS A 110 0.05 11.05 -18.37
C LYS A 110 0.91 11.83 -17.38
N VAL A 111 2.18 12.06 -17.68
CA VAL A 111 3.11 12.83 -16.83
C VAL A 111 2.96 14.32 -17.16
N THR A 112 1.82 14.86 -16.75
CA THR A 112 1.51 16.30 -16.90
C THR A 112 2.47 17.15 -16.05
N PRO A 113 2.57 18.48 -16.28
CA PRO A 113 3.38 19.36 -15.43
C PRO A 113 3.02 19.26 -13.94
N TYR A 114 1.75 19.03 -13.61
CA TYR A 114 1.30 18.80 -12.25
C TYR A 114 1.86 17.50 -11.67
N ILE A 115 1.74 16.38 -12.39
CA ILE A 115 2.29 15.09 -11.96
C ILE A 115 3.81 15.16 -11.85
N ALA A 116 4.48 15.77 -12.81
CA ALA A 116 5.93 15.94 -12.81
C ALA A 116 6.40 16.73 -11.58
N LYS A 117 5.69 17.80 -11.23
CA LYS A 117 5.96 18.58 -10.01
C LYS A 117 5.83 17.74 -8.75
N LEU A 118 4.74 16.97 -8.61
CA LEU A 118 4.53 16.10 -7.43
C LEU A 118 5.61 15.03 -7.29
N ARG A 119 6.11 14.52 -8.42
CA ARG A 119 7.07 13.42 -8.47
C ARG A 119 8.52 13.86 -8.56
N TYR A 120 8.78 15.17 -8.61
CA TYR A 120 10.11 15.74 -8.90
C TYR A 120 10.72 15.15 -10.19
N SER A 121 9.89 14.97 -11.22
CA SER A 121 10.26 14.38 -12.51
C SER A 121 10.13 15.39 -13.65
N VAL A 122 10.41 14.94 -14.87
CA VAL A 122 10.31 15.76 -16.08
C VAL A 122 8.94 15.56 -16.73
N PRO A 123 8.20 16.63 -17.10
CA PRO A 123 6.94 16.51 -17.84
C PRO A 123 7.10 15.74 -19.15
N GLY A 124 6.12 14.90 -19.49
CA GLY A 124 6.10 14.13 -20.74
C GLY A 124 7.01 12.88 -20.76
N VAL A 125 7.86 12.69 -19.75
CA VAL A 125 8.78 11.54 -19.69
C VAL A 125 8.12 10.37 -18.99
N THR A 126 8.09 9.21 -19.64
CA THR A 126 7.57 7.95 -19.06
C THR A 126 8.33 7.61 -17.78
N LEU A 127 7.58 7.29 -16.73
CA LEU A 127 8.13 6.88 -15.44
C LEU A 127 7.99 5.37 -15.26
N ILE A 128 9.12 4.66 -15.37
CA ILE A 128 9.22 3.24 -15.02
C ILE A 128 10.02 3.18 -13.73
N SER A 129 9.39 2.73 -12.65
CA SER A 129 10.10 2.59 -11.37
C SER A 129 11.02 1.37 -11.41
N PRO A 130 12.16 1.39 -10.70
CA PRO A 130 12.95 0.19 -10.49
C PRO A 130 12.08 -0.94 -9.92
N PRO A 131 12.30 -2.21 -10.31
CA PRO A 131 11.59 -3.31 -9.68
C PRO A 131 11.86 -3.42 -8.17
N PRO A 132 13.12 -3.41 -7.69
CA PRO A 132 13.38 -3.45 -6.25
C PRO A 132 13.37 -2.05 -5.63
N HIS A 133 13.12 -2.01 -4.32
CA HIS A 133 13.58 -0.91 -3.49
C HIS A 133 15.11 -0.98 -3.39
N HIS A 134 15.82 0.08 -3.81
CA HIS A 134 17.30 0.06 -3.82
C HIS A 134 17.94 0.13 -2.42
N ASP A 135 17.13 0.30 -1.40
CA ASP A 135 17.44 0.29 0.02
C ASP A 135 16.84 -0.94 0.75
N ILE A 136 16.38 -1.96 0.00
CA ILE A 136 15.88 -3.23 0.55
C ILE A 136 16.41 -4.39 -0.29
N TYR A 137 17.51 -5.02 0.13
CA TYR A 137 18.06 -6.23 -0.51
C TYR A 137 17.97 -7.47 0.38
N SER A 138 17.55 -7.31 1.62
CA SER A 138 17.44 -8.35 2.63
C SER A 138 16.36 -7.99 3.66
N ILE A 139 16.08 -8.89 4.60
CA ILE A 139 15.06 -8.65 5.64
C ILE A 139 15.51 -7.60 6.66
N GLU A 140 16.81 -7.53 6.93
CA GLU A 140 17.44 -6.54 7.78
C GLU A 140 17.42 -5.14 7.15
N ASP A 141 17.54 -5.03 5.83
CA ASP A 141 17.34 -3.76 5.13
C ASP A 141 15.89 -3.26 5.23
N LEU A 142 14.91 -4.18 5.13
CA LEU A 142 13.51 -3.85 5.37
C LEU A 142 13.32 -3.34 6.80
N ALA A 143 13.93 -4.00 7.78
CA ALA A 143 13.88 -3.56 9.18
C ALA A 143 14.49 -2.16 9.35
N GLN A 144 15.58 -1.85 8.64
CA GLN A 144 16.18 -0.52 8.65
C GLN A 144 15.23 0.53 8.05
N LEU A 145 14.57 0.25 6.92
CA LEU A 145 13.58 1.18 6.37
C LEU A 145 12.39 1.38 7.31
N ILE A 146 11.89 0.31 7.95
CA ILE A 146 10.82 0.42 8.96
C ILE A 146 11.28 1.32 10.13
N PHE A 147 12.52 1.14 10.59
CA PHE A 147 13.11 2.00 11.61
C PHE A 147 13.13 3.46 11.17
N ASP A 148 13.66 3.76 9.99
CA ASP A 148 13.79 5.12 9.45
C ASP A 148 12.42 5.80 9.34
N LEU A 149 11.40 5.09 8.85
CA LEU A 149 10.05 5.63 8.72
C LEU A 149 9.42 5.95 10.08
N LYS A 150 9.63 5.09 11.09
CA LYS A 150 9.21 5.36 12.47
C LYS A 150 10.00 6.51 13.11
N GLN A 151 11.27 6.75 12.73
CA GLN A 151 12.02 7.92 13.18
C GLN A 151 11.46 9.23 12.60
N VAL A 152 11.06 9.22 11.32
CA VAL A 152 10.46 10.41 10.67
C VAL A 152 9.06 10.68 11.21
N ASN A 153 8.22 9.65 11.36
CA ASN A 153 6.88 9.76 11.91
C ASN A 153 6.62 8.68 12.97
N PRO A 154 6.90 8.97 14.25
CA PRO A 154 6.74 8.00 15.34
C PRO A 154 5.29 7.67 15.68
N LYS A 155 4.31 8.40 15.10
CA LYS A 155 2.88 8.16 15.31
C LYS A 155 2.27 7.27 14.24
N ALA A 156 2.92 7.13 13.08
CA ALA A 156 2.39 6.31 11.99
C ALA A 156 2.62 4.82 12.25
N MET A 157 1.62 4.01 11.89
CA MET A 157 1.81 2.58 11.72
C MET A 157 2.55 2.29 10.42
N ILE A 158 3.37 1.25 10.38
CA ILE A 158 4.07 0.79 9.19
C ILE A 158 3.39 -0.46 8.64
N SER A 159 2.92 -0.36 7.40
CA SER A 159 2.35 -1.45 6.63
C SER A 159 3.35 -1.96 5.60
N VAL A 160 3.49 -3.28 5.46
CA VAL A 160 4.26 -3.89 4.37
C VAL A 160 3.30 -4.62 3.44
N LYS A 161 3.26 -4.20 2.17
CA LYS A 161 2.43 -4.80 1.14
C LYS A 161 3.20 -5.85 0.36
N LEU A 162 2.81 -7.10 0.54
CA LEU A 162 3.28 -8.28 -0.16
C LEU A 162 2.24 -8.75 -1.19
N VAL A 163 2.64 -9.69 -2.03
CA VAL A 163 1.76 -10.41 -2.95
C VAL A 163 1.69 -11.87 -2.51
N SER A 164 0.51 -12.46 -2.64
CA SER A 164 0.28 -13.88 -2.43
C SER A 164 1.11 -14.70 -3.42
N GLU A 165 1.97 -15.55 -2.87
CA GLU A 165 2.81 -16.52 -3.57
C GLU A 165 3.24 -17.60 -2.55
N PRO A 166 3.49 -18.86 -2.95
CA PRO A 166 4.00 -19.87 -2.03
C PRO A 166 5.24 -19.39 -1.28
N GLY A 167 5.22 -19.46 0.05
CA GLY A 167 6.31 -18.98 0.91
C GLY A 167 6.09 -17.59 1.48
N VAL A 168 5.02 -16.89 1.09
CA VAL A 168 4.67 -15.57 1.66
C VAL A 168 4.46 -15.62 3.17
N GLY A 169 4.05 -16.77 3.74
CA GLY A 169 3.92 -16.94 5.18
C GLY A 169 5.26 -16.82 5.90
N THR A 170 6.31 -17.45 5.37
CA THR A 170 7.67 -17.33 5.89
C THR A 170 8.15 -15.88 5.84
N ILE A 171 7.94 -15.21 4.70
CA ILE A 171 8.31 -13.79 4.52
C ILE A 171 7.56 -12.93 5.54
N ALA A 172 6.27 -13.14 5.73
CA ALA A 172 5.45 -12.40 6.69
C ALA A 172 5.96 -12.54 8.13
N THR A 173 6.48 -13.70 8.53
CA THR A 173 7.10 -13.84 9.86
C THR A 173 8.37 -12.99 10.01
N GLY A 174 9.18 -12.88 8.96
CA GLY A 174 10.33 -11.97 8.92
C GLY A 174 9.90 -10.51 9.01
N VAL A 175 8.86 -10.13 8.24
CA VAL A 175 8.29 -8.78 8.25
C VAL A 175 7.77 -8.39 9.64
N ALA A 176 7.10 -9.30 10.34
CA ALA A 176 6.65 -9.06 11.71
C ALA A 176 7.84 -8.85 12.67
N LYS A 177 8.90 -9.66 12.55
CA LYS A 177 10.16 -9.50 13.32
C LYS A 177 10.91 -8.21 12.96
N ALA A 178 10.70 -7.67 11.77
CA ALA A 178 11.22 -6.39 11.32
C ALA A 178 10.40 -5.19 11.83
N TYR A 179 9.46 -5.40 12.76
CA TYR A 179 8.65 -4.37 13.43
C TYR A 179 7.60 -3.67 12.55
N ALA A 180 7.13 -4.34 11.49
CA ALA A 180 5.94 -3.88 10.78
C ALA A 180 4.70 -4.02 11.68
N ASP A 181 3.82 -3.02 11.68
CA ASP A 181 2.58 -3.03 12.46
C ASP A 181 1.44 -3.72 11.69
N LEU A 182 1.49 -3.67 10.35
CA LEU A 182 0.48 -4.23 9.45
C LEU A 182 1.14 -4.99 8.30
N ILE A 183 0.54 -6.11 7.88
CA ILE A 183 0.95 -6.86 6.69
C ILE A 183 -0.24 -6.96 5.75
N THR A 184 -0.08 -6.49 4.50
CA THR A 184 -1.11 -6.61 3.46
C THR A 184 -0.71 -7.72 2.49
N ILE A 185 -1.57 -8.72 2.30
CA ILE A 185 -1.41 -9.77 1.30
C ILE A 185 -2.31 -9.46 0.10
N ALA A 186 -1.72 -9.08 -1.03
CA ALA A 186 -2.45 -8.81 -2.27
C ALA A 186 -2.57 -10.06 -3.14
N GLY A 187 -3.76 -10.37 -3.65
CA GLY A 187 -3.96 -11.42 -4.64
C GLY A 187 -3.51 -11.00 -6.04
N TYR A 188 -3.36 -11.98 -6.94
CA TYR A 188 -3.06 -11.76 -8.37
C TYR A 188 -4.13 -10.95 -9.10
N ASP A 189 -5.35 -10.90 -8.56
CA ASP A 189 -6.55 -10.27 -9.12
C ASP A 189 -6.61 -8.74 -8.91
N GLY A 190 -5.56 -8.14 -8.34
CA GLY A 190 -5.45 -6.70 -8.18
C GLY A 190 -5.43 -5.94 -9.52
N GLY A 191 -6.12 -4.80 -9.57
CA GLY A 191 -6.09 -3.91 -10.73
C GLY A 191 -4.77 -3.17 -10.93
N THR A 192 -4.57 -2.60 -12.12
CA THR A 192 -3.41 -1.74 -12.44
C THR A 192 -3.77 -0.75 -13.54
N GLY A 193 -3.21 0.46 -13.47
CA GLY A 193 -3.36 1.45 -14.54
C GLY A 193 -2.46 1.18 -15.75
N ALA A 194 -1.34 0.48 -15.55
CA ALA A 194 -0.39 0.10 -16.61
C ALA A 194 0.47 -1.09 -16.16
N SER A 195 0.50 -2.15 -16.96
CA SER A 195 1.28 -3.37 -16.71
C SER A 195 1.41 -4.22 -17.97
N PRO A 196 2.50 -5.00 -18.14
CA PRO A 196 2.55 -6.02 -19.16
C PRO A 196 1.41 -7.03 -19.01
N LEU A 197 0.83 -7.45 -20.14
CA LEU A 197 -0.27 -8.42 -20.15
C LEU A 197 0.15 -9.78 -19.57
N SER A 198 1.41 -10.18 -19.80
CA SER A 198 1.98 -11.39 -19.24
C SER A 198 1.89 -11.41 -17.72
N SER A 199 2.28 -10.32 -17.06
CA SER A 199 2.31 -10.21 -15.60
C SER A 199 0.90 -10.23 -15.02
N VAL A 200 -0.05 -9.53 -15.67
CA VAL A 200 -1.46 -9.52 -15.25
C VAL A 200 -2.11 -10.90 -15.35
N LYS A 201 -1.68 -11.74 -16.31
CA LYS A 201 -2.30 -13.05 -16.57
C LYS A 201 -1.60 -14.22 -15.88
N TYR A 202 -0.31 -14.09 -15.58
CA TYR A 202 0.53 -15.24 -15.21
C TYR A 202 1.39 -15.03 -13.97
N ALA A 203 1.29 -13.91 -13.25
CA ALA A 203 2.06 -13.68 -12.03
C ALA A 203 1.15 -13.52 -10.79
N GLY A 204 1.62 -14.04 -9.65
CA GLY A 204 0.91 -14.02 -8.37
C GLY A 204 -0.05 -15.20 -8.17
N CYS A 205 -0.54 -15.36 -6.94
CA CYS A 205 -1.52 -16.38 -6.54
C CYS A 205 -2.80 -15.76 -5.96
N PRO A 206 -3.90 -16.53 -5.85
CA PRO A 206 -5.12 -16.09 -5.16
C PRO A 206 -4.82 -15.60 -3.73
N TRP A 207 -5.48 -14.54 -3.28
CA TRP A 207 -5.23 -13.99 -1.95
C TRP A 207 -5.65 -14.96 -0.85
N GLU A 208 -6.62 -15.85 -1.10
CA GLU A 208 -7.09 -16.86 -0.14
C GLU A 208 -5.95 -17.77 0.32
N LEU A 209 -5.08 -18.17 -0.62
CA LEU A 209 -3.93 -19.04 -0.31
C LEU A 209 -2.90 -18.30 0.54
N GLY A 210 -2.46 -17.12 0.07
CA GLY A 210 -1.45 -16.33 0.77
C GLY A 210 -1.93 -15.85 2.14
N LEU A 211 -3.20 -15.44 2.27
CA LEU A 211 -3.77 -15.00 3.55
C LEU A 211 -3.79 -16.14 4.58
N VAL A 212 -4.22 -17.34 4.17
CA VAL A 212 -4.23 -18.51 5.06
C VAL A 212 -2.81 -18.92 5.44
N GLU A 213 -1.88 -18.95 4.48
CA GLU A 213 -0.47 -19.29 4.74
C GLU A 213 0.18 -18.30 5.72
N THR A 214 -0.01 -16.99 5.50
CA THR A 214 0.47 -15.94 6.40
C THR A 214 -0.13 -16.06 7.80
N GLN A 215 -1.45 -16.25 7.92
CA GLN A 215 -2.10 -16.43 9.22
C GLN A 215 -1.53 -17.64 9.98
N GLN A 216 -1.40 -18.79 9.30
CA GLN A 216 -0.89 -20.02 9.92
C GLN A 216 0.56 -19.86 10.37
N ALA A 217 1.42 -19.28 9.53
CA ALA A 217 2.83 -19.07 9.84
C ALA A 217 3.02 -18.14 11.05
N LEU A 218 2.29 -17.03 11.11
CA LEU A 218 2.36 -16.07 12.23
C LEU A 218 1.87 -16.69 13.55
N VAL A 219 0.75 -17.43 13.52
CA VAL A 219 0.20 -18.10 14.72
C VAL A 219 1.14 -19.21 15.22
N ALA A 220 1.75 -19.97 14.31
CA ALA A 220 2.69 -21.04 14.67
C ALA A 220 3.93 -20.49 15.39
N GLN A 221 4.47 -19.35 14.93
CA GLN A 221 5.62 -18.69 15.56
C GLN A 221 5.28 -18.10 16.93
N TRP A 222 4.06 -17.58 17.11
CA TRP A 222 3.58 -17.10 18.42
C TRP A 222 3.48 -18.22 19.45
N SER A 223 3.10 -19.43 19.03
CA SER A 223 2.92 -20.57 19.94
C SER A 223 4.25 -21.20 20.38
N ALA A 224 5.37 -20.78 19.79
CA ALA A 224 6.72 -21.28 20.06
C ALA A 224 7.56 -20.35 20.95
N SER A 225 7.04 -19.16 21.31
CA SER A 225 7.65 -18.17 22.22
C SER A 225 6.95 -18.15 23.57
#